data_AF-A0A4Q3HVX5-F1
#
_entry.id   AF-A0A4Q3HVX5-F1
#
_cell.length_a   1.000
_cell.length_b   1.000
_cell.length_c   1.000
_cell.angle_alpha   90.00
_cell.angle_beta   90.00
_cell.angle_gamma   90.00
#
_symmetry.space_group_name_H-M   'P 1'
#
loop_
_entity.id
_entity.type
_entity.pdbx_description
1 polymer ?
#
loop_
_entity_poly.entity_id
_entity_poly.type
_entity_poly.pdbx_seq_one_letter_code
_entity_poly.pdbx_strand_id
1 'polypeptide(L)'
;SPNRETEAMKDGSDAVSDWPLLNALLNTASGATWVSLHHGGGVGMGYSQHSGMVICADGTDDAARRIERVLWNDPATGVMRHADAGYEIAIDCAEDKGLRLPGILGN
;
A
#
# COMPACT_ATOMS: atom_id res chain seq x y z
N SER A 1 -9.07 7.19 -3.20
CA SER A 1 -10.09 7.84 -4.04
C SER A 1 -10.76 8.93 -3.21
N PRO A 2 -10.72 10.20 -3.64
CA PRO A 2 -11.20 11.33 -2.83
C PRO A 2 -12.69 11.30 -2.48
N ASN A 3 -13.51 10.55 -3.22
CA ASN A 3 -14.96 10.44 -2.98
C ASN A 3 -15.32 9.10 -2.30
N ARG A 4 -14.32 8.40 -1.73
CA ARG A 4 -14.48 7.10 -1.08
C ARG A 4 -13.31 6.80 -0.12
N GLU A 5 -12.35 5.94 -0.49
CA GLU A 5 -11.34 5.42 0.45
C GLU A 5 -10.37 6.46 1.02
N THR A 6 -10.20 7.60 0.35
CA THR A 6 -9.31 8.68 0.80
C THR A 6 -10.05 10.00 0.90
N GLU A 7 -11.37 9.95 1.12
CA GLU A 7 -12.16 11.14 1.40
C GLU A 7 -11.80 11.70 2.77
N ALA A 8 -11.54 13.02 2.84
CA ALA A 8 -11.25 13.76 4.05
C ALA A 8 -10.07 13.17 4.86
N MET A 9 -8.95 12.95 4.19
CA MET A 9 -7.71 12.61 4.88
C MET A 9 -7.34 13.72 5.88
N LYS A 10 -6.81 13.36 7.05
CA LYS A 10 -6.45 14.30 8.14
C LYS A 10 -5.57 15.47 7.68
N ASP A 11 -4.70 15.24 6.71
CA ASP A 11 -3.77 16.21 6.13
C ASP A 11 -4.24 16.83 4.81
N GLY A 12 -5.43 16.43 4.31
CA GLY A 12 -5.97 16.87 3.01
C GLY A 12 -5.32 16.21 1.79
N SER A 13 -4.57 15.12 1.95
CA SER A 13 -3.90 14.38 0.86
C SER A 13 -4.83 13.53 -0.01
N ASP A 14 -6.14 13.80 0.00
CA ASP A 14 -7.20 12.99 -0.60
C ASP A 14 -6.90 12.55 -2.04
N ALA A 15 -6.39 13.47 -2.86
CA ALA A 15 -6.15 13.31 -4.29
C ALA A 15 -4.75 12.83 -4.66
N VAL A 16 -3.84 12.64 -3.70
CA VAL A 16 -2.49 12.13 -3.97
C VAL A 16 -2.58 10.68 -4.44
N SER A 17 -2.17 10.44 -5.69
CA SER A 17 -2.26 9.12 -6.34
C SER A 17 -0.91 8.39 -6.47
N ASP A 18 0.17 8.92 -5.90
CA ASP A 18 1.47 8.23 -5.87
C ASP A 18 1.40 6.90 -5.14
N TRP A 19 0.61 6.82 -4.06
CA TRP A 19 0.50 5.66 -3.18
C TRP A 19 0.07 4.35 -3.88
N PRO A 20 -1.05 4.30 -4.63
CA PRO A 20 -1.41 3.08 -5.37
C PRO A 20 -0.40 2.74 -6.48
N LEU A 21 0.26 3.73 -7.09
CA LEU A 21 1.33 3.48 -8.07
C LEU A 21 2.53 2.80 -7.40
N LEU A 22 2.99 3.34 -6.27
CA LEU A 22 4.07 2.76 -5.47
C LEU A 22 3.70 1.38 -4.93
N ASN A 23 2.46 1.15 -4.49
CA ASN A 23 2.00 -0.17 -4.08
C ASN A 23 2.14 -1.20 -5.21
N ALA A 24 1.73 -0.87 -6.43
CA ALA A 24 1.91 -1.77 -7.58
C ALA A 24 3.39 -2.04 -7.90
N LEU A 25 4.22 -0.99 -7.91
CA LEU A 25 5.66 -1.13 -8.15
C LEU A 25 6.32 -2.00 -7.08
N LEU A 26 5.97 -1.80 -5.81
CA LEU A 26 6.53 -2.56 -4.69
C LEU A 26 6.05 -4.01 -4.68
N ASN A 27 4.78 -4.27 -4.99
CA ASN A 27 4.27 -5.64 -5.14
C ASN A 27 4.95 -6.39 -6.29
N THR A 28 5.21 -5.69 -7.40
CA THR A 28 5.99 -6.23 -8.52
C THR A 28 7.41 -6.58 -8.08
N ALA A 29 8.08 -5.67 -7.37
CA ALA A 29 9.43 -5.91 -6.84
C ALA A 29 9.48 -7.00 -5.76
N SER A 30 8.41 -7.15 -4.98
CA SER A 30 8.32 -8.11 -3.87
C SER A 30 8.11 -9.56 -4.35
N GLY A 31 7.53 -9.72 -5.55
CA GLY A 31 7.35 -11.02 -6.22
C GLY A 31 5.91 -11.52 -6.23
N ALA A 32 4.91 -10.63 -6.30
CA ALA A 32 3.53 -11.04 -6.54
C ALA A 32 3.42 -11.83 -7.86
N THR A 33 2.45 -12.74 -7.96
CA THR A 33 2.23 -13.55 -9.17
C THR A 33 1.65 -12.70 -10.30
N TRP A 34 0.74 -11.78 -9.97
CA TRP A 34 0.37 -10.69 -10.88
C TRP A 34 0.02 -9.43 -10.09
N VAL A 35 0.20 -8.29 -10.77
CA VAL A 35 -0.09 -6.96 -10.27
C VAL A 35 -0.90 -6.22 -11.33
N SER A 36 -1.86 -5.41 -10.89
CA SER A 36 -2.68 -4.57 -11.76
C SER A 36 -2.67 -3.12 -11.29
N LEU A 37 -2.75 -2.20 -12.25
CA LEU A 37 -2.96 -0.77 -12.03
C LEU A 37 -4.16 -0.33 -12.84
N HIS A 38 -5.23 0.06 -12.16
CA HIS A 38 -6.51 0.37 -12.78
C HIS A 38 -6.93 1.82 -12.48
N HIS A 39 -7.80 2.33 -13.35
CA HIS A 39 -8.40 3.64 -13.24
C HIS A 39 -9.92 3.54 -13.13
N GLY A 40 -10.52 4.35 -12.26
CA GLY A 40 -11.97 4.60 -12.19
C GLY A 40 -12.84 3.46 -11.63
N GLY A 41 -12.24 2.41 -11.09
CA GLY A 41 -13.00 1.36 -10.40
C GLY A 41 -13.82 1.93 -9.22
N GLY A 42 -15.08 1.49 -9.11
CA GLY A 42 -16.02 1.90 -8.07
C GLY A 42 -16.69 3.25 -8.32
N VAL A 43 -15.90 4.32 -8.46
CA VAL A 43 -16.37 5.72 -8.48
C VAL A 43 -16.42 6.34 -9.88
N GLY A 44 -16.07 5.59 -10.93
CA GLY A 44 -16.12 6.04 -12.32
C GLY A 44 -14.85 6.76 -12.80
N MET A 45 -14.81 7.02 -14.10
CA MET A 45 -13.68 7.67 -14.78
C MET A 45 -13.35 9.02 -14.15
N GLY A 46 -12.07 9.28 -13.94
CA GLY A 46 -11.55 10.51 -13.34
C GLY A 46 -11.42 10.51 -11.81
N TYR A 47 -12.05 9.56 -11.10
CA TYR A 47 -12.21 9.67 -9.63
C TYR A 47 -11.40 8.68 -8.78
N SER A 48 -10.73 7.71 -9.40
CA SER A 48 -9.84 6.81 -8.67
C SER A 48 -8.67 6.29 -9.50
N GLN A 49 -7.55 6.09 -8.83
CA GLN A 49 -6.43 5.25 -9.26
C GLN A 49 -6.19 4.26 -8.13
N HIS A 50 -5.99 2.99 -8.47
CA HIS A 50 -5.78 1.91 -7.50
C HIS A 50 -4.95 0.78 -8.09
N SER A 51 -4.35 0.00 -7.20
CA SER A 51 -3.58 -1.19 -7.53
C SER A 51 -4.26 -2.44 -6.96
N GLY A 52 -4.02 -3.56 -7.62
CA GLY A 52 -4.33 -4.89 -7.09
C GLY A 52 -3.11 -5.79 -7.21
N MET A 53 -3.02 -6.77 -6.32
CA MET A 53 -1.98 -7.80 -6.39
C MET A 53 -2.55 -9.15 -6.00
N VAL A 54 -1.98 -10.21 -6.54
CA VAL A 54 -2.25 -11.58 -6.08
C VAL A 54 -0.96 -12.37 -6.08
N ILE A 55 -0.82 -13.24 -5.09
CA ILE A 55 0.30 -14.16 -4.95
C ILE A 55 -0.20 -15.60 -4.79
N CYS A 56 0.37 -16.52 -5.57
CA CYS A 56 0.07 -17.95 -5.52
C CYS A 56 0.92 -18.64 -4.44
N ALA A 57 0.26 -19.40 -3.57
CA ALA A 57 0.91 -20.30 -2.61
C ALA A 57 0.90 -21.73 -3.16
N ASP A 58 1.88 -22.04 -4.01
CA ASP A 58 1.98 -23.34 -4.70
C ASP A 58 2.73 -24.43 -3.90
N GLY A 59 3.15 -24.12 -2.67
CA GLY A 59 3.88 -25.03 -1.78
C GLY A 59 5.40 -25.07 -1.99
N THR A 60 5.95 -24.26 -2.90
CA THR A 60 7.40 -24.19 -3.12
C THR A 60 8.11 -23.23 -2.15
N ASP A 61 9.39 -23.50 -1.87
CA ASP A 61 10.25 -22.59 -1.10
C ASP A 61 10.41 -21.21 -1.77
N ASP A 62 10.32 -21.16 -3.10
CA ASP A 62 10.35 -19.90 -3.83
C ASP A 62 9.07 -19.08 -3.63
N ALA A 63 7.89 -19.73 -3.63
CA ALA A 63 6.64 -19.07 -3.26
C ALA A 63 6.67 -18.59 -1.80
N ALA A 64 7.17 -19.40 -0.86
CA ALA A 64 7.27 -19.02 0.55
C ALA A 64 8.08 -17.72 0.73
N ARG A 65 9.26 -17.61 0.08
CA ARG A 65 10.09 -16.38 0.12
C ARG A 65 9.39 -15.16 -0.49
N ARG A 66 8.60 -15.35 -1.56
CA ARG A 66 7.84 -14.25 -2.19
C ARG A 66 6.68 -13.82 -1.29
N ILE A 67 5.95 -14.77 -0.70
CA ILE A 67 4.83 -14.52 0.22
C ILE A 67 5.28 -13.72 1.43
N GLU A 68 6.41 -14.09 2.04
CA GLU A 68 6.98 -13.36 3.18
C GLU A 68 7.17 -11.87 2.88
N ARG A 69 7.72 -11.54 1.70
CA ARG A 69 7.93 -10.14 1.31
C ARG A 69 6.65 -9.43 0.88
N VAL A 70 5.86 -10.06 0.03
CA VAL A 70 4.66 -9.45 -0.59
C VAL A 70 3.59 -9.18 0.47
N LEU A 71 3.33 -10.14 1.37
CA LEU A 71 2.34 -9.97 2.44
C LEU A 71 2.85 -9.13 3.61
N TRP A 72 4.14 -8.82 3.66
CA TRP A 72 4.66 -7.76 4.52
C TRP A 72 4.49 -6.38 3.87
N ASN A 73 5.01 -6.23 2.65
CA ASN A 73 5.12 -4.95 1.97
C ASN A 73 3.76 -4.36 1.56
N ASP A 74 2.83 -5.18 1.06
CA ASP A 74 1.52 -4.69 0.60
C ASP A 74 0.74 -3.96 1.71
N PRO A 75 0.41 -4.59 2.86
CA PRO A 75 -0.24 -3.88 3.95
C PRO A 75 0.66 -2.81 4.60
N ALA A 76 1.99 -3.00 4.63
CA ALA A 76 2.91 -1.99 5.16
C ALA A 76 2.85 -0.67 4.36
N THR A 77 2.58 -0.70 3.05
CA THR A 77 2.34 0.54 2.29
C THR A 77 1.07 1.28 2.73
N GLY A 78 0.04 0.54 3.17
CA GLY A 78 -1.17 1.13 3.76
C GLY A 78 -0.88 1.80 5.10
N VAL A 79 -0.10 1.16 5.97
CA VAL A 79 0.37 1.74 7.23
C VAL A 79 1.23 2.99 6.96
N MET A 80 2.22 2.88 6.08
CA MET A 80 3.07 3.99 5.64
C MET A 80 2.24 5.19 5.19
N ARG A 81 1.27 4.98 4.28
CA ARG A 81 0.42 6.06 3.75
C ARG A 81 -0.35 6.80 4.85
N HIS A 82 -0.90 6.07 5.81
CA HIS A 82 -1.70 6.70 6.87
C HIS A 82 -0.82 7.31 7.97
N ALA A 83 0.37 6.75 8.22
CA ALA A 83 1.35 7.37 9.09
C ALA A 83 1.86 8.70 8.51
N ASP A 84 2.11 8.75 7.19
CA ASP A 84 2.49 9.97 6.46
C ASP A 84 1.41 11.05 6.56
N ALA A 85 0.13 10.67 6.43
CA ALA A 85 -1.01 11.55 6.65
C ALA A 85 -1.26 11.93 8.14
N GLY A 86 -0.39 11.50 9.07
CA GLY A 86 -0.42 11.90 10.48
C GLY A 86 -1.43 11.17 11.36
N TYR A 87 -1.87 9.96 11.00
CA TYR A 87 -2.74 9.15 11.84
C TYR A 87 -1.92 8.42 12.91
N GLU A 88 -2.17 8.74 14.19
CA GLU A 88 -1.46 8.16 15.35
C GLU A 88 -1.52 6.64 15.37
N ILE A 89 -2.70 6.06 15.13
CA ILE A 89 -2.87 4.59 15.07
C ILE A 89 -2.00 3.91 14.01
N ALA A 90 -1.66 4.61 12.93
CA ALA A 90 -0.79 4.09 11.88
C ALA A 90 0.68 4.25 12.24
N ILE A 91 1.04 5.34 12.92
CA ILE A 91 2.37 5.55 13.50
C ILE A 91 2.65 4.47 14.55
N ASP A 92 1.72 4.24 15.49
CA ASP A 92 1.83 3.21 16.52
C ASP A 92 2.01 1.82 15.90
N CYS A 93 1.25 1.50 14.85
CA CYS A 93 1.39 0.25 14.11
C CYS A 93 2.76 0.15 13.41
N ALA A 94 3.24 1.24 12.81
CA ALA A 94 4.55 1.28 12.17
C ALA A 94 5.68 1.02 13.18
N GLU A 95 5.58 1.59 14.38
CA GLU A 95 6.53 1.33 15.48
C GLU A 95 6.45 -0.11 15.98
N ASP A 96 5.25 -0.62 16.29
CA ASP A 96 5.03 -2.00 16.78
C ASP A 96 5.53 -3.06 15.80
N LYS A 97 5.34 -2.83 14.50
CA LYS A 97 5.79 -3.73 13.44
C LYS A 97 7.22 -3.43 12.96
N GLY A 98 7.89 -2.40 13.48
CA GLY A 98 9.26 -2.08 13.09
C GLY A 98 9.40 -1.68 11.61
N LEU A 99 8.42 -0.96 11.07
CA LEU A 99 8.52 -0.39 9.73
C LEU A 99 9.65 0.63 9.67
N ARG A 100 10.27 0.74 8.50
CA ARG A 100 11.29 1.75 8.22
C ARG A 100 10.67 2.92 7.49
N LEU A 101 10.40 4.01 8.21
CA LEU A 101 9.76 5.21 7.71
C LEU A 101 10.68 6.42 7.97
N PRO A 102 11.69 6.68 7.13
CA PRO A 102 12.76 7.63 7.45
C PRO A 102 12.28 9.05 7.76
N GLY A 103 11.22 9.52 7.08
CA GLY A 103 10.65 10.85 7.30
C GLY A 103 9.72 10.97 8.52
N ILE A 104 9.37 9.85 9.16
CA ILE A 104 8.37 9.79 10.24
C ILE A 104 9.02 9.26 11.53
N LEU A 105 9.68 8.12 11.46
CA LEU A 105 10.29 7.42 12.61
C LEU A 105 11.82 7.61 12.71
N GLY A 106 12.48 8.15 11.68
CA GLY A 106 13.92 8.41 11.69
C GLY A 106 14.83 7.17 11.62
N ASN A 107 14.30 6.02 11.16
CA ASN A 107 15.01 4.73 11.03
C ASN A 107 15.21 4.27 9.57
#